data_AF-A0A522SGU2-F1
#
_entry.id   AF-A0A522SGU2-F1
#
_cell.length_a   1.000
_cell.length_b   1.000
_cell.length_c   1.000
_cell.angle_alpha   90.00
_cell.angle_beta   90.00
_cell.angle_gamma   90.00
#
_symmetry.space_group_name_H-M   'P 1'
#
loop_
_entity.id
_entity.type
_entity.pdbx_description
1 polymer ?
#
loop_
_entity_poly.entity_id
_entity_poly.type
_entity_poly.pdbx_seq_one_letter_code
_entity_poly.pdbx_strand_id
1 'polypeptide(L)'
;MKNLQIKCTRCRHAHTEADRIERPRPRRSTSELQVYDRVCPRCGCKNYYDCTPQVAWCWSSGLIEIGDAMPADSSDGGGAIEIASGPKYALDAEIGVLARHAYQTGKLLVPGVPEADTPRAKGDALARWLAWCGKRKSRDGVVWAHMTEVPT
;
A
#
# COMPACT_ATOMS: atom_id res chain seq x y z
N MET A 1 18.63 -4.24 12.01
CA MET A 1 18.19 -3.75 10.69
C MET A 1 17.17 -4.74 10.15
N LYS A 2 15.96 -4.30 9.78
CA LYS A 2 14.95 -5.19 9.16
C LYS A 2 15.42 -5.49 7.73
N ASN A 3 15.51 -6.77 7.35
CA ASN A 3 15.89 -7.14 5.99
C ASN A 3 14.68 -6.94 5.05
N LEU A 4 14.55 -5.75 4.48
CA LEU A 4 13.37 -5.36 3.69
C LEU A 4 13.27 -6.19 2.41
N GLN A 5 12.08 -6.68 2.11
CA GLN A 5 11.76 -7.27 0.81
C GLN A 5 11.61 -6.15 -0.21
N ILE A 6 12.36 -6.20 -1.30
CA ILE A 6 12.39 -5.14 -2.30
C ILE A 6 12.34 -5.69 -3.73
N LYS A 7 11.90 -4.84 -4.66
CA LYS A 7 11.86 -5.16 -6.09
C LYS A 7 12.61 -4.11 -6.88
N CYS A 8 13.59 -4.52 -7.67
CA CYS A 8 14.36 -3.60 -8.49
C CYS A 8 13.45 -2.82 -9.46
N THR A 9 13.57 -1.49 -9.51
CA THR A 9 12.74 -0.66 -10.40
C THR A 9 13.03 -0.88 -11.88
N ARG A 10 14.28 -1.25 -12.22
CA ARG A 10 14.74 -1.50 -13.59
C ARG A 10 14.42 -2.92 -14.09
N CYS A 11 14.97 -3.94 -13.42
CA CYS A 11 14.86 -5.34 -13.89
C CYS A 11 13.80 -6.17 -13.17
N ARG A 12 13.06 -5.58 -12.23
CA ARG A 12 11.99 -6.25 -11.45
C ARG A 12 12.45 -7.47 -10.63
N HIS A 13 13.76 -7.68 -10.49
CA HIS A 13 14.31 -8.72 -9.64
C HIS A 13 13.93 -8.48 -8.17
N ALA A 14 13.20 -9.43 -7.59
CA ALA A 14 12.91 -9.48 -6.17
C ALA A 14 14.14 -9.98 -5.41
N HIS A 15 14.53 -9.24 -4.38
CA HIS A 15 15.68 -9.54 -3.51
C HIS A 15 15.47 -8.78 -2.21
N THR A 16 16.31 -9.03 -1.21
CA THR A 16 16.29 -8.29 0.04
C THR A 16 17.26 -7.12 0.00
N GLU A 17 17.12 -6.17 0.92
CA GLU A 17 18.07 -5.05 1.03
C GLU A 17 19.50 -5.55 1.35
N ALA A 18 19.63 -6.64 2.12
CA ALA A 18 20.91 -7.27 2.41
C ALA A 18 21.62 -7.80 1.15
N ASP A 19 20.87 -8.25 0.14
CA ASP A 19 21.40 -8.79 -1.11
C ASP A 19 21.97 -7.72 -2.06
N ARG A 20 21.78 -6.43 -1.74
CA ARG A 20 22.28 -5.33 -2.57
C ARG A 20 23.79 -5.19 -2.41
N ILE A 21 24.47 -5.20 -3.56
CA ILE A 21 25.93 -5.08 -3.65
C ILE A 21 26.36 -3.62 -3.69
N GLU A 22 27.55 -3.32 -3.17
CA GLU A 22 28.15 -2.00 -3.31
C GLU A 22 28.85 -1.86 -4.67
N ARG A 23 28.63 -0.73 -5.34
CA ARG A 23 29.37 -0.36 -6.55
C ARG A 23 29.95 1.04 -6.42
N PRO A 24 31.23 1.24 -6.77
CA PRO A 24 31.84 2.56 -6.74
C PRO A 24 31.16 3.47 -7.76
N ARG A 25 30.81 4.69 -7.36
CA ARG A 25 30.37 5.74 -8.28
C ARG A 25 31.53 6.13 -9.20
N PRO A 26 31.28 6.43 -10.49
CA PRO A 26 32.29 7.01 -11.36
C PRO A 26 32.86 8.28 -10.71
N ARG A 27 34.19 8.39 -10.67
CA ARG A 27 34.86 9.56 -10.09
C ARG A 27 34.50 10.80 -10.89
N ARG A 28 33.83 11.75 -10.23
CA ARG A 28 33.47 13.06 -10.79
C ARG A 28 34.08 14.22 -10.03
N SER A 29 34.77 13.97 -8.91
CA SER A 29 35.49 14.99 -8.15
C SER A 29 36.94 14.55 -7.90
N THR A 30 37.78 15.53 -7.59
CA THR A 30 39.20 15.36 -7.23
C THR A 30 39.40 14.85 -5.80
N SER A 31 38.33 14.58 -5.05
CA SER A 31 38.42 14.04 -3.69
C SER A 31 39.01 12.63 -3.69
N GLU A 32 39.84 12.34 -2.69
CA GLU A 32 40.42 11.01 -2.48
C GLU A 32 39.38 9.98 -1.99
N LEU A 33 38.25 10.45 -1.44
CA LEU A 33 37.19 9.61 -0.89
C LEU A 33 36.33 8.98 -2.01
N GLN A 34 36.38 7.65 -2.13
CA GLN A 34 35.53 6.89 -3.05
C GLN A 34 34.12 6.70 -2.47
N VAL A 35 33.10 7.13 -3.21
CA VAL A 35 31.69 6.94 -2.83
C VAL A 35 31.14 5.67 -3.48
N TYR A 36 30.34 4.91 -2.74
CA TYR A 36 29.69 3.67 -3.18
C TYR A 36 28.16 3.80 -3.15
N ASP A 37 27.49 3.12 -4.07
CA ASP A 37 26.03 2.93 -4.09
C ASP A 37 25.67 1.48 -3.82
N ARG A 38 24.62 1.24 -3.01
CA ARG A 38 24.00 -0.09 -2.89
C ARG A 38 23.04 -0.32 -4.05
N VAL A 39 23.36 -1.28 -4.90
CA VAL A 39 22.65 -1.51 -6.16
C VAL A 39 22.08 -2.93 -6.26
N CYS A 40 21.08 -3.09 -7.13
CA CYS A 40 20.51 -4.39 -7.45
C CYS A 40 21.61 -5.34 -7.97
N PRO A 41 21.74 -6.56 -7.40
CA PRO A 41 22.80 -7.50 -7.78
C PRO A 41 22.73 -7.93 -9.24
N ARG A 42 21.53 -7.91 -9.83
CA ARG A 42 21.29 -8.35 -11.22
C ARG A 42 21.60 -7.30 -12.29
N CYS A 43 21.29 -6.02 -12.03
CA CYS A 43 21.34 -4.98 -13.09
C CYS A 43 22.04 -3.67 -12.69
N GLY A 44 22.52 -3.55 -11.45
CA GLY A 44 23.19 -2.35 -10.97
C GLY A 44 22.28 -1.14 -10.76
N CYS A 45 20.95 -1.30 -10.79
CA CYS A 45 20.03 -0.19 -10.51
C CYS A 45 20.03 0.18 -9.03
N LYS A 46 20.13 1.48 -8.73
CA LYS A 46 20.10 2.04 -7.37
C LYS A 46 18.69 2.14 -6.77
N ASN A 47 17.65 2.28 -7.60
CA ASN A 47 16.29 2.49 -7.13
C ASN A 47 15.56 1.14 -6.98
N TYR A 48 14.71 1.03 -5.96
CA TYR A 48 13.88 -0.16 -5.70
C TYR A 48 12.50 0.25 -5.19
N TYR A 49 11.54 -0.65 -5.34
CA TYR A 49 10.23 -0.58 -4.70
C TYR A 49 10.29 -1.28 -3.34
N ASP A 50 9.69 -0.67 -2.33
CA ASP A 50 9.50 -1.26 -1.01
C ASP A 50 8.33 -2.24 -1.07
N CYS A 51 8.61 -3.54 -0.95
CA CYS A 51 7.62 -4.60 -0.99
C CYS A 51 7.17 -5.05 0.39
N THR A 52 7.45 -4.28 1.44
CA THR A 52 6.94 -4.56 2.79
C THR A 52 5.42 -4.70 2.74
N PRO A 53 4.85 -5.81 3.24
CA PRO A 53 3.41 -5.99 3.29
C PRO A 53 2.75 -4.91 4.15
N GLN A 54 1.65 -4.36 3.66
CA GLN A 54 0.80 -3.43 4.38
C GLN A 54 -0.66 -3.83 4.21
N VAL A 55 -1.48 -3.34 5.14
CA VAL A 55 -2.93 -3.51 5.15
C VAL A 55 -3.54 -2.13 5.10
N ALA A 56 -4.62 -2.01 4.35
CA ALA A 56 -5.48 -0.83 4.32
C ALA A 56 -6.83 -1.18 4.93
N TRP A 57 -7.36 -0.24 5.70
CA TRP A 57 -8.66 -0.37 6.34
C TRP A 57 -9.47 0.90 6.20
N CYS A 58 -10.77 0.79 6.40
CA CYS A 58 -11.66 1.93 6.52
C CYS A 58 -12.40 1.96 7.86
N TRP A 59 -12.64 3.18 8.34
CA TRP A 59 -13.49 3.46 9.50
C TRP A 59 -14.96 3.63 9.07
N SER A 60 -15.88 3.65 10.04
CA SER A 60 -17.32 3.91 9.79
C SER A 60 -17.63 5.29 9.18
N SER A 61 -16.67 6.22 9.24
CA SER A 61 -16.69 7.51 8.55
C SER A 61 -16.37 7.40 7.05
N GLY A 62 -15.86 6.25 6.61
CA GLY A 62 -15.30 6.05 5.28
C GLY A 62 -13.82 6.45 5.18
N LEU A 63 -13.21 7.00 6.22
CA LEU A 63 -11.77 7.33 6.23
C LEU A 63 -10.93 6.08 6.02
N ILE A 64 -10.03 6.15 5.03
CA ILE A 64 -9.09 5.10 4.70
C ILE A 64 -7.73 5.42 5.31
N GLU A 65 -7.13 4.42 5.93
CA GLU A 65 -5.76 4.46 6.44
C GLU A 65 -5.00 3.20 6.00
N ILE A 66 -3.67 3.29 5.99
CA ILE A 66 -2.76 2.24 5.56
C ILE A 66 -1.66 2.10 6.62
N GLY A 67 -1.33 0.87 6.98
CA GLY A 67 -0.29 0.58 7.95
C GLY A 67 0.26 -0.84 7.84
N ASP A 68 1.22 -1.14 8.71
CA ASP A 68 1.90 -2.44 8.73
C ASP A 68 1.02 -3.56 9.31
N ALA A 69 -0.05 -3.21 10.05
CA ALA A 69 -1.04 -4.11 10.60
C ALA A 69 -2.37 -3.38 10.84
N MET A 70 -3.46 -4.15 10.97
CA MET A 70 -4.76 -3.60 11.38
C MET A 70 -4.67 -2.90 12.74
N PRO A 71 -5.35 -1.77 12.94
CA PRO A 71 -5.40 -1.11 14.24
C PRO A 71 -6.22 -1.97 15.22
N ALA A 72 -6.00 -1.74 16.52
CA ALA A 72 -6.92 -2.25 17.53
C ALA A 72 -8.30 -1.61 17.34
N ASP A 73 -9.36 -2.34 17.71
CA ASP A 73 -10.72 -1.79 17.71
C ASP A 73 -10.78 -0.50 18.52
N SER A 74 -11.54 0.49 18.05
CA SER A 74 -11.69 1.73 18.79
C SER A 74 -12.37 1.47 20.15
N SER A 75 -12.04 2.29 21.14
CA SER A 75 -12.66 2.24 22.48
C SER A 75 -14.18 2.38 22.44
N ASP A 76 -14.72 2.94 21.35
CA ASP A 76 -16.13 3.21 21.15
C ASP A 76 -16.88 2.01 20.51
N GLY A 77 -16.21 0.87 20.36
CA GLY A 77 -16.77 -0.36 19.76
C GLY A 77 -16.85 -0.32 18.23
N GLY A 78 -16.34 0.75 17.59
CA GLY A 78 -16.18 0.83 16.14
C GLY A 78 -14.92 0.10 15.69
N GLY A 79 -15.08 -1.02 14.98
CA GLY A 79 -13.97 -1.76 14.39
C GLY A 79 -13.54 -1.17 13.03
N ALA A 80 -12.23 -1.22 12.76
CA ALA A 80 -11.71 -0.97 11.43
C ALA A 80 -12.04 -2.17 10.52
N ILE A 81 -12.47 -1.91 9.30
CA ILE A 81 -12.77 -2.97 8.33
C ILE A 81 -11.62 -3.02 7.32
N GLU A 82 -10.98 -4.18 7.17
CA GLU A 82 -9.96 -4.39 6.15
C GLU A 82 -10.58 -4.21 4.75
N ILE A 83 -9.89 -3.45 3.89
CA ILE A 83 -10.33 -3.21 2.51
C ILE A 83 -9.38 -3.82 1.48
N ALA A 84 -8.08 -3.85 1.76
CA ALA A 84 -7.07 -4.40 0.87
C ALA A 84 -5.76 -4.67 1.61
N SER A 85 -4.94 -5.57 1.07
CA SER A 85 -3.57 -5.81 1.52
C SER A 85 -2.64 -5.98 0.33
N GLY A 86 -1.36 -5.69 0.52
CA GLY A 86 -0.38 -5.78 -0.57
C GLY A 86 0.96 -5.13 -0.24
N PRO A 87 1.90 -5.11 -1.19
CA PRO A 87 3.17 -4.45 -0.98
C PRO A 87 3.01 -2.93 -0.94
N LYS A 88 3.70 -2.29 0.01
CA LYS A 88 3.65 -0.84 0.28
C LYS A 88 3.68 0.04 -0.96
N TYR A 89 4.60 -0.22 -1.90
CA TYR A 89 4.71 0.60 -3.12
C TYR A 89 3.48 0.57 -4.04
N ALA A 90 2.70 -0.51 -3.99
CA ALA A 90 1.56 -0.72 -4.88
C ALA A 90 0.24 -0.40 -4.19
N LEU A 91 0.11 -0.77 -2.91
CA LEU A 91 -1.12 -0.61 -2.14
C LEU A 91 -1.56 0.86 -2.06
N ASP A 92 -0.64 1.76 -1.68
CA ASP A 92 -0.91 3.20 -1.57
C ASP A 92 -1.31 3.81 -2.93
N ALA A 93 -0.61 3.42 -3.99
CA ALA A 93 -0.89 3.90 -5.35
C ALA A 93 -2.25 3.43 -5.87
N GLU A 94 -2.62 2.16 -5.65
CA GLU A 94 -3.93 1.63 -6.07
C GLU A 94 -5.08 2.28 -5.28
N ILE A 95 -4.95 2.40 -3.96
CA ILE A 95 -5.96 3.05 -3.13
C ILE A 95 -6.12 4.51 -3.51
N GLY A 96 -5.02 5.25 -3.73
CA GLY A 96 -5.06 6.66 -4.12
C GLY A 96 -5.80 6.93 -5.44
N VAL A 97 -5.84 5.95 -6.35
CA VAL A 97 -6.58 6.04 -7.63
C VAL A 97 -8.06 5.69 -7.47
N LEU A 98 -8.39 4.71 -6.61
CA LEU A 98 -9.75 4.15 -6.50
C LEU A 98 -10.58 4.81 -5.41
N ALA A 99 -9.94 5.41 -4.41
CA ALA A 99 -10.59 6.12 -3.32
C ALA A 99 -11.03 7.53 -3.76
N ARG A 100 -11.99 8.08 -3.02
CA ARG A 100 -12.36 9.49 -3.12
C ARG A 100 -11.41 10.33 -2.30
N HIS A 101 -10.93 11.44 -2.86
CA HIS A 101 -10.11 12.41 -2.12
C HIS A 101 -11.02 13.31 -1.30
N ALA A 102 -10.73 13.44 0.00
CA ALA A 102 -11.42 14.39 0.86
C ALA A 102 -11.03 15.83 0.48
N TYR A 103 -11.85 16.80 0.88
CA TYR A 103 -11.51 18.22 0.75
C TYR A 103 -10.24 18.59 1.54
N GLN A 104 -10.03 17.93 2.68
CA GLN A 104 -8.80 18.05 3.45
C GLN A 104 -7.68 17.31 2.72
N THR A 105 -6.58 18.00 2.46
CA THR A 105 -5.46 17.47 1.68
C THR A 105 -4.93 16.16 2.26
N GLY A 106 -4.77 15.15 1.41
CA GLY A 106 -4.12 13.89 1.78
C GLY A 106 -5.00 12.85 2.49
N LYS A 107 -6.29 13.12 2.71
CA LYS A 107 -7.22 12.11 3.26
C LYS A 107 -7.99 11.40 2.16
N LEU A 108 -8.06 10.07 2.27
CA LEU A 108 -8.77 9.21 1.34
C LEU A 108 -10.04 8.66 2.00
N LEU A 109 -11.11 8.58 1.22
CA LEU A 109 -12.43 8.12 1.66
C LEU A 109 -12.92 7.00 0.74
N VAL A 110 -13.60 6.02 1.33
CA VAL A 110 -14.35 5.01 0.56
C VAL A 110 -15.52 5.72 -0.16
N PRO A 111 -15.62 5.65 -1.50
CA PRO A 111 -16.73 6.25 -2.24
C PRO A 111 -18.11 5.74 -1.77
N GLY A 112 -19.02 6.66 -1.45
CA GLY A 112 -20.41 6.35 -1.07
C GLY A 112 -20.62 6.10 0.42
N VAL A 113 -19.56 5.83 1.20
CA VAL A 113 -19.66 5.67 2.66
C VAL A 113 -19.90 7.00 3.39
N PRO A 114 -19.15 8.09 3.12
CA PRO A 114 -19.37 9.36 3.82
C PRO A 114 -20.70 10.03 3.43
N GLU A 115 -21.31 9.66 2.31
CA GLU A 115 -22.63 10.16 1.85
C GLU A 115 -23.81 9.35 2.36
N ALA A 116 -23.59 8.19 2.99
CA ALA A 116 -24.66 7.29 3.41
C ALA A 116 -25.16 7.60 4.82
N ASP A 117 -26.48 7.73 4.95
CA ASP A 117 -27.14 8.14 6.20
C ASP A 117 -27.30 7.02 7.23
N THR A 118 -27.29 5.75 6.79
CA THR A 118 -27.52 4.60 7.67
C THR A 118 -26.32 3.65 7.69
N PRO A 119 -26.06 2.95 8.82
CA PRO A 119 -25.00 1.94 8.88
C PRO A 119 -25.14 0.87 7.80
N ARG A 120 -26.36 0.49 7.46
CA ARG A 120 -26.62 -0.48 6.38
C ARG A 120 -26.21 0.08 5.02
N ALA A 121 -26.63 1.30 4.69
CA ALA A 121 -26.26 1.95 3.43
C ALA A 121 -24.74 2.15 3.31
N LYS A 122 -24.04 2.41 4.42
CA LYS A 122 -22.57 2.45 4.47
C LYS A 122 -21.95 1.09 4.14
N GLY A 123 -22.46 0.01 4.74
CA GLY A 123 -22.04 -1.35 4.43
C GLY A 123 -22.26 -1.72 2.96
N ASP A 124 -23.44 -1.39 2.42
CA ASP A 124 -23.78 -1.65 1.02
C ASP A 124 -22.92 -0.81 0.04
N ALA A 125 -22.55 0.42 0.41
CA ALA A 125 -21.61 1.24 -0.36
C ALA A 125 -20.20 0.64 -0.38
N LEU A 126 -19.70 0.23 0.79
CA LEU A 126 -18.40 -0.43 0.92
C LEU A 126 -18.34 -1.74 0.11
N ALA A 127 -19.35 -2.59 0.24
CA ALA A 127 -19.44 -3.85 -0.50
C ALA A 127 -19.39 -3.64 -2.02
N ARG A 128 -20.14 -2.66 -2.53
CA ARG A 128 -20.14 -2.30 -3.96
C ARG A 128 -18.77 -1.79 -4.41
N TRP A 129 -18.11 -0.96 -3.61
CA TRP A 129 -16.79 -0.44 -3.94
C TRP A 129 -15.73 -1.54 -3.95
N LEU A 130 -15.70 -2.43 -2.96
CA LEU A 130 -14.78 -3.58 -2.91
C LEU A 130 -15.00 -4.53 -4.09
N ALA A 131 -16.27 -4.85 -4.40
CA ALA A 131 -16.61 -5.68 -5.55
C ALA A 131 -16.16 -5.03 -6.88
N TRP A 132 -16.20 -3.70 -6.98
CA TRP A 132 -15.69 -2.98 -8.15
C TRP A 132 -14.16 -3.01 -8.22
N CYS A 133 -13.45 -2.77 -7.11
CA CYS A 133 -12.00 -2.82 -7.04
C CYS A 133 -11.46 -4.21 -7.41
N GLY A 134 -12.10 -5.27 -6.91
CA GLY A 134 -11.73 -6.67 -7.17
C GLY A 134 -11.96 -7.15 -8.61
N LYS A 135 -12.60 -6.37 -9.50
CA LYS A 135 -12.81 -6.76 -10.91
C LYS A 135 -11.52 -6.92 -11.70
N ARG A 136 -10.47 -6.19 -11.31
CA ARG A 136 -9.18 -6.25 -11.99
C ARG A 136 -8.17 -6.91 -11.07
N LYS A 137 -7.45 -7.90 -11.60
CA LYS A 137 -6.34 -8.50 -10.89
C LYS A 137 -5.19 -7.49 -10.82
N SER A 138 -4.75 -7.14 -9.62
CA SER A 138 -3.53 -6.33 -9.45
C SER A 138 -2.34 -7.07 -10.05
N ARG A 139 -1.55 -6.37 -10.84
CA ARG A 139 -0.29 -6.88 -11.38
C ARG A 139 0.79 -6.99 -10.30
N ASP A 140 0.70 -6.14 -9.28
CA ASP A 140 1.79 -5.89 -8.34
C ASP A 140 1.51 -6.47 -6.94
N GLY A 141 0.45 -7.27 -6.81
CA GLY A 141 0.20 -8.12 -5.65
C GLY A 141 -0.78 -7.53 -4.62
N VAL A 142 -1.54 -6.51 -4.99
CA VAL A 142 -2.64 -6.00 -4.15
C VAL A 142 -3.83 -6.95 -4.23
N VAL A 143 -4.37 -7.31 -3.07
CA VAL A 143 -5.54 -8.17 -2.91
C VAL A 143 -6.61 -7.36 -2.19
N TRP A 144 -7.80 -7.31 -2.78
CA TRP A 144 -8.95 -6.60 -2.22
C TRP A 144 -9.77 -7.53 -1.33
N ALA A 145 -10.26 -7.02 -0.22
CA ALA A 145 -11.15 -7.75 0.67
C ALA A 145 -12.50 -8.01 -0.03
N HIS A 146 -13.18 -9.07 0.39
CA HIS A 146 -14.54 -9.38 -0.03
C HIS A 146 -15.43 -9.39 1.20
N MET A 147 -16.55 -8.66 1.16
CA MET A 147 -17.57 -8.77 2.19
C MET A 147 -18.35 -10.06 1.95
N THR A 148 -18.15 -11.06 2.80
CA THR A 148 -19.09 -12.18 2.93
C THR A 148 -20.35 -11.65 3.58
N GLU A 149 -21.52 -12.03 3.05
CA GLU A 149 -22.84 -11.54 3.48
C GLU A 149 -22.96 -11.47 5.00
N VAL A 150 -23.39 -10.31 5.51
CA VAL A 150 -23.80 -10.13 6.91
C VAL A 150 -25.07 -10.98 7.09
N PRO A 151 -25.09 -11.97 8.01
CA PRO A 151 -26.31 -12.69 8.30
C PRO A 151 -27.37 -11.68 8.75
N THR A 152 -28.54 -11.75 8.11
CA THR A 152 -29.74 -10.96 8.41
C THR A 152 -30.20 -11.10 9.86
#